data_AF-A0A9D8EFM1-F1
#
_entry.id   AF-A0A9D8EFM1-F1
#
_cell.length_a   1.000
_cell.length_b   1.000
_cell.length_c   1.000
_cell.angle_alpha   90.00
_cell.angle_beta   90.00
_cell.angle_gamma   90.00
#
_symmetry.space_group_name_H-M   'P 1'
#
loop_
_entity.id
_entity.type
_entity.pdbx_description
1 polymer ?
#
loop_
_entity_poly.entity_id
_entity_poly.type
_entity_poly.pdbx_seq_one_letter_code
_entity_poly.pdbx_strand_id
1 'polypeptide(L)'
;LAQRTHAPSLLIVFEAGGIGPRVPTLPISVGDSRTFHQAVAASSMHEVMSLSQAGYLDYGFLGAAAIDRYGNINTTVIGDYDHPKARLPGSGGANDVGSFCWQTIVIMRQERRRFAEKIDFLTTPGYLTGPGAREAAGLPAGTGPYRVITQLGVYGFEEQSKRMQLLALHPGVTVEQVQAESEFEILVAPEVAITVPPTAEERTLLHQIDPMGMAVGK
;
A
#
# COMPACT_ATOMS: atom_id res chain seq x y z
N LEU A 1 5.21 4.07 14.33
CA LEU A 1 5.39 5.52 14.59
C LEU A 1 4.08 6.17 15.01
N ALA A 2 3.02 6.13 14.18
CA ALA A 2 1.72 6.74 14.46
C ALA A 2 1.13 6.43 15.86
N GLN A 3 1.10 5.16 16.27
CA GLN A 3 0.67 4.76 17.63
C GLN A 3 1.47 5.39 18.78
N ARG A 4 2.73 5.79 18.56
CA ARG A 4 3.58 6.43 19.57
C ARG A 4 3.53 7.96 19.51
N THR A 5 2.80 8.54 18.56
CA THR A 5 2.77 9.99 18.35
C THR A 5 1.33 10.50 18.23
N HIS A 6 0.75 10.50 17.04
CA HIS A 6 -0.50 11.21 16.74
C HIS A 6 -1.74 10.30 16.65
N ALA A 7 -1.58 8.98 16.71
CA ALA A 7 -2.71 8.03 16.62
C ALA A 7 -2.59 6.90 17.67
N PRO A 8 -2.54 7.21 18.98
CA PRO A 8 -2.31 6.22 20.04
C PRO A 8 -3.39 5.14 20.14
N SER A 9 -4.61 5.44 19.69
CA SER A 9 -5.73 4.50 19.67
C SER A 9 -5.86 3.71 18.35
N LEU A 10 -4.93 3.86 17.41
CA LEU A 10 -4.93 3.09 16.17
C LEU A 10 -4.83 1.59 16.48
N LEU A 11 -5.71 0.78 15.91
CA LEU A 11 -5.67 -0.67 16.02
C LEU A 11 -4.89 -1.25 14.84
N ILE A 12 -3.82 -1.99 15.11
CA ILE A 12 -3.09 -2.72 14.08
C ILE A 12 -3.72 -4.11 13.92
N VAL A 13 -3.94 -4.53 12.68
CA VAL A 13 -4.41 -5.87 12.35
C VAL A 13 -3.43 -6.49 11.35
N PHE A 14 -2.95 -7.69 11.65
CA PHE A 14 -2.08 -8.47 10.76
C PHE A 14 -2.90 -9.56 10.07
N GLU A 15 -2.66 -9.76 8.76
CA GLU A 15 -3.43 -10.73 7.96
C GLU A 15 -3.41 -12.16 8.54
N ALA A 16 -2.36 -12.53 9.28
CA ALA A 16 -2.22 -13.86 9.87
C ALA A 16 -3.17 -14.12 11.07
N GLY A 17 -3.89 -13.11 11.57
CA GLY A 17 -4.84 -13.25 12.68
C GLY A 17 -4.52 -12.43 13.93
N GLY A 18 -3.42 -11.68 13.94
CA GLY A 18 -3.04 -10.84 15.09
C GLY A 18 -3.84 -9.54 15.11
N ILE A 19 -4.72 -9.36 16.10
CA ILE A 19 -5.59 -8.19 16.22
C ILE A 19 -5.20 -7.37 17.46
N GLY A 20 -4.79 -6.12 17.23
CA GLY A 20 -4.38 -5.18 18.27
C GLY A 20 -3.14 -5.59 19.09
N PRO A 21 -2.05 -6.11 18.49
CA PRO A 21 -0.84 -6.44 19.24
C PRO A 21 -0.09 -5.20 19.73
N ARG A 22 0.66 -5.38 20.81
CA ARG A 22 1.70 -4.43 21.24
C ARG A 22 3.03 -4.88 20.64
N VAL A 23 3.30 -4.43 19.42
CA VAL A 23 4.49 -4.85 18.66
C VAL A 23 5.77 -4.33 19.36
N PRO A 24 6.60 -5.21 19.95
CA PRO A 24 7.77 -4.77 20.73
C PRO A 24 8.89 -4.24 19.83
N THR A 25 9.13 -4.91 18.69
CA THR A 25 10.04 -4.54 17.61
C THR A 25 9.41 -4.94 16.28
N LEU A 26 9.84 -4.34 15.17
CA LEU A 26 9.29 -4.70 13.85
C LEU A 26 9.31 -6.22 13.61
N PRO A 27 8.17 -6.84 13.25
CA PRO A 27 8.10 -8.26 12.93
C PRO A 27 8.76 -8.52 11.56
N ILE A 28 9.38 -9.69 11.40
CA ILE A 28 9.97 -10.11 10.11
C ILE A 28 8.89 -10.64 9.15
N SER A 29 7.83 -11.22 9.71
CA SER A 29 6.71 -11.81 8.98
C SER A 29 5.38 -11.43 9.64
N VAL A 30 4.32 -11.37 8.84
CA VAL A 30 2.95 -11.17 9.32
C VAL A 30 2.47 -12.30 10.24
N GLY A 31 3.08 -13.50 10.14
CA GLY A 31 2.79 -14.65 11.02
C GLY A 31 3.75 -14.79 12.21
N ASP A 32 4.59 -13.79 12.47
CA ASP A 32 5.56 -13.81 13.56
C ASP A 32 4.86 -13.72 14.93
N SER A 33 5.41 -14.37 15.97
CA SER A 33 4.85 -14.32 17.33
C SER A 33 4.72 -12.88 17.88
N ARG A 34 5.56 -11.95 17.40
CA ARG A 34 5.48 -10.51 17.71
C ARG A 34 4.18 -9.86 17.24
N THR A 35 3.55 -10.38 16.19
CA THR A 35 2.25 -9.90 15.70
C THR A 35 1.07 -10.33 16.58
N PHE A 36 1.32 -11.20 17.56
CA PHE A 36 0.35 -11.65 18.55
C PHE A 36 0.72 -11.22 19.98
N HIS A 37 1.86 -10.57 20.17
CA HIS A 37 2.37 -10.21 21.49
C HIS A 37 1.42 -9.23 22.19
N GLN A 38 0.80 -9.69 23.29
CA GLN A 38 -0.22 -8.94 24.04
C GLN A 38 -1.34 -8.40 23.14
N ALA A 39 -1.70 -9.16 22.10
CA ALA A 39 -2.82 -8.82 21.23
C ALA A 39 -4.16 -8.88 21.97
N VAL A 40 -5.09 -8.05 21.53
CA VAL A 40 -6.49 -8.10 21.99
C VAL A 40 -7.12 -9.44 21.61
N ALA A 41 -6.80 -9.93 20.41
CA ALA A 41 -7.17 -11.27 19.98
C ALA A 41 -6.06 -11.92 19.15
N ALA A 42 -5.87 -13.23 19.37
CA ALA A 42 -5.10 -14.10 18.50
C ALA A 42 -6.08 -14.98 17.74
N SER A 43 -6.34 -14.63 16.48
CA SER A 43 -7.33 -15.27 15.63
C SER A 43 -6.68 -15.93 14.39
N SER A 44 -7.44 -16.07 13.30
CA SER A 44 -7.11 -16.72 12.04
C SER A 44 -7.15 -15.71 10.89
N MET A 45 -6.51 -16.08 9.78
CA MET A 45 -6.60 -15.32 8.53
C MET A 45 -8.05 -15.15 8.06
N HIS A 46 -8.86 -16.21 8.21
CA HIS A 46 -10.27 -16.17 7.84
C HIS A 46 -11.03 -15.06 8.58
N GLU A 47 -10.82 -14.92 9.91
CA GLU A 47 -11.48 -13.86 10.68
C GLU A 47 -11.05 -12.47 10.23
N VAL A 48 -9.74 -12.25 10.01
CA VAL A 48 -9.23 -10.94 9.57
C VAL A 48 -9.76 -10.56 8.19
N MET A 49 -9.83 -11.50 7.25
CA MET A 49 -10.43 -11.24 5.93
C MET A 49 -11.96 -11.07 6.02
N SER A 50 -12.63 -11.77 6.93
CA SER A 50 -14.06 -11.54 7.17
C SER A 50 -14.32 -10.13 7.74
N LEU A 51 -13.44 -9.63 8.60
CA LEU A 51 -13.52 -8.27 9.14
C LEU A 51 -13.33 -7.21 8.06
N SER A 52 -12.42 -7.42 7.10
CA SER A 52 -12.26 -6.52 5.96
C SER A 52 -13.54 -6.49 5.12
N GLN A 53 -14.08 -7.67 4.78
CA GLN A 53 -15.32 -7.79 4.00
C GLN A 53 -16.53 -7.16 4.71
N ALA A 54 -16.59 -7.25 6.04
CA ALA A 54 -17.63 -6.62 6.85
C ALA A 54 -17.44 -5.10 7.03
N GLY A 55 -16.37 -4.51 6.49
CA GLY A 55 -16.13 -3.07 6.50
C GLY A 55 -15.51 -2.52 7.79
N TYR A 56 -14.89 -3.38 8.61
CA TYR A 56 -14.25 -2.95 9.87
C TYR A 56 -12.82 -2.43 9.70
N LEU A 57 -12.20 -2.59 8.52
CA LEU A 57 -10.82 -2.18 8.28
C LEU A 57 -10.77 -0.89 7.44
N ASP A 58 -10.32 0.20 8.08
CA ASP A 58 -10.23 1.51 7.43
C ASP A 58 -9.11 1.58 6.39
N TYR A 59 -7.90 1.16 6.76
CA TYR A 59 -6.70 1.32 5.95
C TYR A 59 -6.01 -0.02 5.67
N GLY A 60 -5.75 -0.31 4.41
CA GLY A 60 -4.95 -1.45 3.95
C GLY A 60 -3.59 -1.02 3.42
N PHE A 61 -2.50 -1.60 3.92
CA PHE A 61 -1.16 -1.39 3.37
C PHE A 61 -0.77 -2.52 2.43
N LEU A 62 -0.33 -2.18 1.22
CA LEU A 62 -0.04 -3.12 0.16
C LEU A 62 1.35 -2.88 -0.44
N GLY A 63 1.97 -3.94 -0.93
CA GLY A 63 3.13 -3.89 -1.81
C GLY A 63 2.77 -4.34 -3.22
N ALA A 64 3.58 -3.99 -4.21
CA ALA A 64 3.34 -4.36 -5.60
C ALA A 64 4.64 -4.65 -6.37
N ALA A 65 4.58 -5.58 -7.32
CA ALA A 65 5.65 -5.73 -8.30
C ALA A 65 5.48 -4.73 -9.45
N ALA A 66 4.24 -4.53 -9.90
CA ALA A 66 3.85 -3.48 -10.84
C ALA A 66 2.49 -2.88 -10.44
N ILE A 67 2.27 -1.63 -10.84
CA ILE A 67 1.06 -0.84 -10.64
C ILE A 67 0.72 -0.10 -11.94
N ASP A 68 -0.56 0.06 -12.25
CA ASP A 68 -1.00 0.90 -13.38
C ASP A 68 -1.57 2.25 -12.94
N ARG A 69 -1.99 3.06 -13.92
CA ARG A 69 -2.55 4.41 -13.71
C ARG A 69 -3.81 4.46 -12.84
N TYR A 70 -4.52 3.34 -12.67
CA TYR A 70 -5.74 3.27 -11.85
C TYR A 70 -5.47 2.63 -10.48
N GLY A 71 -4.20 2.33 -10.18
CA GLY A 71 -3.81 1.72 -8.91
C GLY A 71 -4.07 0.21 -8.87
N ASN A 72 -4.31 -0.42 -10.00
CA ASN A 72 -4.36 -1.89 -10.06
C ASN A 72 -2.95 -2.43 -9.87
N ILE A 73 -2.79 -3.48 -9.06
CA ILE A 73 -1.46 -4.02 -8.77
C ILE A 73 -1.32 -5.48 -9.19
N ASN A 74 -0.09 -5.80 -9.58
CA ASN A 74 0.35 -7.15 -9.90
C ASN A 74 1.39 -7.62 -8.89
N THR A 75 1.14 -8.78 -8.28
CA THR A 75 2.07 -9.51 -7.42
C THR A 75 2.09 -11.01 -7.75
N THR A 76 1.57 -11.40 -8.92
CA THR A 76 1.30 -12.80 -9.27
C THR A 76 2.25 -13.35 -10.33
N VAL A 77 2.33 -12.73 -11.51
CA VAL A 77 3.18 -13.19 -12.62
C VAL A 77 3.70 -12.01 -13.44
N ILE A 78 4.85 -12.20 -14.08
CA ILE A 78 5.35 -11.33 -15.15
C ILE A 78 5.30 -12.12 -16.46
N GLY A 79 4.70 -11.54 -17.50
CA GLY A 79 4.39 -12.21 -18.77
C GLY A 79 3.07 -13.00 -18.76
N ASP A 80 2.97 -13.98 -19.67
CA ASP A 80 1.80 -14.86 -19.79
C ASP A 80 1.50 -15.62 -18.49
N TYR A 81 0.21 -15.82 -18.16
CA TYR A 81 -0.16 -16.45 -16.89
C TYR A 81 0.17 -17.94 -16.85
N ASP A 82 -0.10 -18.67 -17.95
CA ASP A 82 0.10 -20.11 -18.03
C ASP A 82 1.59 -20.46 -18.23
N HIS A 83 2.34 -19.57 -18.89
CA HIS A 83 3.78 -19.71 -19.14
C HIS A 83 4.54 -18.45 -18.72
N PRO A 84 4.62 -18.14 -17.41
CA PRO A 84 5.16 -16.88 -16.94
C PRO A 84 6.67 -16.81 -17.14
N LYS A 85 7.14 -15.62 -17.54
CA LYS A 85 8.58 -15.31 -17.52
C LYS A 85 9.11 -15.31 -16.08
N ALA A 86 8.30 -14.86 -15.13
CA ALA A 86 8.59 -14.97 -13.71
C ALA A 86 7.31 -15.18 -12.89
N ARG A 87 7.35 -16.12 -11.94
CA ARG A 87 6.31 -16.29 -10.93
C ARG A 87 6.65 -15.49 -9.68
N LEU A 88 5.68 -14.74 -9.19
CA LEU A 88 5.80 -13.92 -7.99
C LEU A 88 5.06 -14.61 -6.82
N PRO A 89 5.21 -14.12 -5.56
CA PRO A 89 4.58 -14.74 -4.39
C PRO A 89 3.07 -14.93 -4.49
N GLY A 90 2.37 -14.11 -5.28
CA GLY A 90 0.92 -14.20 -5.48
C GLY A 90 0.14 -13.15 -4.70
N SER A 91 -1.17 -13.38 -4.57
CA SER A 91 -2.09 -12.48 -3.86
C SER A 91 -1.77 -12.39 -2.37
N GLY A 92 -1.60 -13.53 -1.68
CA GLY A 92 -1.78 -13.55 -0.23
C GLY A 92 -3.17 -12.99 0.13
N GLY A 93 -3.27 -12.22 1.21
CA GLY A 93 -4.49 -11.45 1.53
C GLY A 93 -4.62 -10.10 0.80
N ALA A 94 -3.73 -9.75 -0.13
CA ALA A 94 -3.72 -8.44 -0.77
C ALA A 94 -5.00 -8.18 -1.58
N ASN A 95 -5.58 -9.19 -2.22
CA ASN A 95 -6.82 -9.04 -2.99
C ASN A 95 -8.00 -8.63 -2.09
N ASP A 96 -8.20 -9.31 -0.97
CA ASP A 96 -9.24 -8.98 0.02
C ASP A 96 -9.03 -7.58 0.60
N VAL A 97 -7.80 -7.25 0.98
CA VAL A 97 -7.46 -5.91 1.50
C VAL A 97 -7.72 -4.81 0.46
N GLY A 98 -7.34 -5.02 -0.81
CA GLY A 98 -7.60 -4.08 -1.90
C GLY A 98 -9.06 -3.99 -2.33
N SER A 99 -9.84 -5.02 -2.05
CA SER A 99 -11.26 -5.07 -2.38
C SER A 99 -12.12 -4.44 -1.30
N PHE A 100 -11.77 -4.61 -0.02
CA PHE A 100 -12.69 -4.37 1.09
C PHE A 100 -12.24 -3.37 2.14
N CYS A 101 -10.95 -3.00 2.23
CA CYS A 101 -10.58 -1.87 3.08
C CYS A 101 -11.13 -0.56 2.49
N TRP A 102 -11.55 0.36 3.35
CA TRP A 102 -12.08 1.65 2.92
C TRP A 102 -11.07 2.44 2.08
N GLN A 103 -9.80 2.41 2.49
CA GLN A 103 -8.71 3.09 1.81
C GLN A 103 -7.48 2.20 1.73
N THR A 104 -6.83 2.13 0.57
CA THR A 104 -5.57 1.40 0.42
C THR A 104 -4.38 2.29 0.12
N ILE A 105 -3.26 1.95 0.74
CA ILE A 105 -1.98 2.64 0.63
C ILE A 105 -0.97 1.65 0.04
N VAL A 106 -0.53 1.89 -1.18
CA VAL A 106 0.50 1.07 -1.83
C VAL A 106 1.88 1.68 -1.54
N ILE A 107 2.79 0.87 -1.02
CA ILE A 107 4.19 1.26 -0.80
C ILE A 107 5.06 0.42 -1.74
N MET A 108 5.76 1.09 -2.66
CA MET A 108 6.63 0.40 -3.61
C MET A 108 7.71 1.33 -4.15
N ARG A 109 8.77 0.74 -4.73
CA ARG A 109 9.72 1.53 -5.51
C ARG A 109 9.11 1.89 -6.86
N GLN A 110 9.26 3.14 -7.25
CA GLN A 110 8.96 3.59 -8.59
C GLN A 110 10.16 3.35 -9.50
N GLU A 111 9.93 2.56 -10.54
CA GLU A 111 10.85 2.33 -11.66
C GLU A 111 9.95 2.26 -12.89
N ARG A 112 10.42 2.73 -14.05
CA ARG A 112 9.62 2.76 -15.29
C ARG A 112 8.79 1.47 -15.52
N ARG A 113 9.43 0.30 -15.47
CA ARG A 113 8.78 -1.03 -15.66
C ARG A 113 7.75 -1.40 -14.59
N ARG A 114 7.79 -0.77 -13.42
CA ARG A 114 6.88 -1.06 -12.29
C ARG A 114 5.65 -0.17 -12.33
N PHE A 115 5.74 1.01 -12.95
CA PHE A 115 4.62 1.91 -13.21
C PHE A 115 4.20 1.71 -14.66
N ALA A 116 3.53 0.58 -14.89
CA ALA A 116 3.33 0.02 -16.21
C ALA A 116 2.05 0.57 -16.87
N GLU A 117 2.11 0.83 -18.18
CA GLU A 117 0.93 1.22 -18.98
C GLU A 117 -0.18 0.17 -18.87
N LYS A 118 0.21 -1.11 -18.84
CA LYS A 118 -0.65 -2.26 -18.62
C LYS A 118 0.10 -3.30 -17.78
N ILE A 119 -0.51 -3.74 -16.69
CA ILE A 119 0.01 -4.86 -15.90
C ILE A 119 -0.28 -6.20 -16.56
N ASP A 120 0.65 -7.15 -16.42
CA ASP A 120 0.50 -8.50 -16.99
C ASP A 120 -0.65 -9.30 -16.34
N PHE A 121 -0.90 -9.05 -15.05
CA PHE A 121 -1.95 -9.74 -14.29
C PHE A 121 -2.55 -8.85 -13.21
N LEU A 122 -3.87 -8.74 -13.19
CA LEU A 122 -4.62 -8.04 -12.14
C LEU A 122 -4.70 -8.92 -10.90
N THR A 123 -3.81 -8.70 -9.93
CA THR A 123 -3.85 -9.47 -8.66
C THR A 123 -4.80 -8.83 -7.67
N THR A 124 -4.69 -7.52 -7.49
CA THR A 124 -5.52 -6.77 -6.54
C THR A 124 -6.12 -5.56 -7.26
N PRO A 125 -7.44 -5.35 -7.14
CA PRO A 125 -8.13 -4.29 -7.86
C PRO A 125 -7.80 -2.90 -7.29
N GLY A 126 -7.40 -1.99 -8.18
CA GLY A 126 -7.46 -0.55 -7.97
C GLY A 126 -8.79 -0.01 -8.50
N TYR A 127 -8.80 1.15 -9.15
CA TYR A 127 -10.00 1.65 -9.84
C TYR A 127 -10.35 0.88 -11.13
N LEU A 128 -9.74 -0.27 -11.38
CA LEU A 128 -9.97 -1.11 -12.56
C LEU A 128 -9.77 -0.30 -13.85
N THR A 129 -10.83 0.05 -14.56
CA THR A 129 -10.79 0.82 -15.80
C THR A 129 -11.16 2.30 -15.62
N GLY A 130 -11.34 2.76 -14.38
CA GLY A 130 -11.67 4.15 -14.05
C GLY A 130 -12.99 4.31 -13.27
N PRO A 131 -13.63 5.48 -13.35
CA PRO A 131 -14.80 5.82 -12.53
C PRO A 131 -15.95 4.83 -12.71
N GLY A 132 -16.53 4.36 -11.60
CA GLY A 132 -17.65 3.41 -11.60
C GLY A 132 -17.29 1.96 -11.91
N ALA A 133 -16.07 1.67 -12.36
CA ALA A 133 -15.68 0.32 -12.76
C ALA A 133 -15.59 -0.63 -11.56
N ARG A 134 -15.14 -0.15 -10.39
CA ARG A 134 -15.10 -0.94 -9.15
C ARG A 134 -16.50 -1.39 -8.74
N GLU A 135 -17.45 -0.44 -8.71
CA GLU A 135 -18.84 -0.69 -8.35
C GLU A 135 -19.51 -1.62 -9.37
N ALA A 136 -19.26 -1.44 -10.66
CA ALA A 136 -19.75 -2.33 -11.71
C ALA A 136 -19.20 -3.76 -11.59
N ALA A 137 -18.00 -3.93 -11.02
CA ALA A 137 -17.41 -5.24 -10.71
C ALA A 137 -17.92 -5.84 -9.38
N GLY A 138 -18.82 -5.15 -8.67
CA GLY A 138 -19.40 -5.61 -7.40
C GLY A 138 -18.57 -5.26 -6.16
N LEU A 139 -17.53 -4.42 -6.29
CA LEU A 139 -16.77 -3.93 -5.14
C LEU A 139 -17.55 -2.82 -4.41
N PRO A 140 -17.37 -2.66 -3.08
CA PRO A 140 -18.10 -1.66 -2.31
C PRO A 140 -17.83 -0.22 -2.79
N ALA A 141 -18.90 0.57 -2.93
CA ALA A 141 -18.81 1.98 -3.31
C ALA A 141 -18.05 2.81 -2.26
N GLY A 142 -17.35 3.86 -2.71
CA GLY A 142 -16.60 4.75 -1.82
C GLY A 142 -15.32 4.14 -1.24
N THR A 143 -14.90 2.97 -1.74
CA THR A 143 -13.64 2.30 -1.36
C THR A 143 -12.62 2.35 -2.50
N GLY A 144 -11.34 2.10 -2.16
CA GLY A 144 -10.31 1.82 -3.15
C GLY A 144 -8.95 2.45 -2.86
N PRO A 145 -8.13 2.63 -3.91
CA PRO A 145 -6.83 3.27 -3.79
C PRO A 145 -6.93 4.69 -3.22
N TYR A 146 -6.19 4.92 -2.13
CA TYR A 146 -6.08 6.22 -1.47
C TYR A 146 -4.73 6.88 -1.75
N ARG A 147 -3.63 6.15 -1.53
CA ARG A 147 -2.28 6.67 -1.75
C ARG A 147 -1.34 5.64 -2.37
N VAL A 148 -0.37 6.14 -3.13
CA VAL A 148 0.85 5.39 -3.48
C VAL A 148 2.03 6.17 -2.91
N ILE A 149 2.94 5.50 -2.21
CA ILE A 149 4.12 6.11 -1.60
C ILE A 149 5.34 5.40 -2.17
N THR A 150 6.27 6.20 -2.70
CA THR A 150 7.49 5.71 -3.36
C THR A 150 8.71 6.41 -2.81
N GLN A 151 9.89 6.11 -3.33
CA GLN A 151 11.11 6.87 -3.03
C GLN A 151 11.13 8.26 -3.70
N LEU A 152 10.19 8.58 -4.60
CA LEU A 152 10.16 9.84 -5.33
C LEU A 152 9.12 10.82 -4.74
N GLY A 153 8.03 10.30 -4.20
CA GLY A 153 6.94 11.13 -3.71
C GLY A 153 5.70 10.35 -3.29
N VAL A 154 4.64 11.12 -3.03
CA VAL A 154 3.32 10.67 -2.60
C VAL A 154 2.31 10.99 -3.69
N TYR A 155 1.54 9.97 -4.09
CA TYR A 155 0.50 10.05 -5.10
C TYR A 155 -0.86 9.81 -4.48
N GLY A 156 -1.88 10.42 -5.05
CA GLY A 156 -3.29 10.09 -4.87
C GLY A 156 -3.91 9.74 -6.22
N PHE A 157 -5.22 9.93 -6.31
CA PHE A 157 -6.00 9.67 -7.52
C PHE A 157 -6.90 10.87 -7.78
N GLU A 158 -6.87 11.40 -9.00
CA GLU A 158 -7.69 12.53 -9.40
C GLU A 158 -9.17 12.14 -9.33
N GLU A 159 -10.00 13.04 -8.81
CA GLU A 159 -11.34 12.70 -8.34
C GLU A 159 -12.26 12.21 -9.46
N GLN A 160 -12.21 12.82 -10.64
CA GLN A 160 -13.13 12.54 -11.73
C GLN A 160 -12.68 11.38 -12.61
N SER A 161 -11.40 11.28 -12.91
CA SER A 161 -10.82 10.27 -13.80
C SER A 161 -10.33 9.03 -13.06
N LYS A 162 -10.12 9.13 -11.74
CA LYS A 162 -9.47 8.10 -10.90
C LYS A 162 -8.06 7.72 -11.37
N ARG A 163 -7.43 8.53 -12.21
CA ARG A 163 -6.03 8.34 -12.61
C ARG A 163 -5.10 8.80 -11.51
N MET A 164 -3.97 8.11 -11.37
CA MET A 164 -2.92 8.44 -10.42
C MET A 164 -2.42 9.88 -10.63
N GLN A 165 -2.27 10.61 -9.53
CA GLN A 165 -1.87 12.00 -9.51
C GLN A 165 -0.78 12.24 -8.45
N LEU A 166 0.30 12.90 -8.82
CA LEU A 166 1.37 13.35 -7.93
C LEU A 166 0.84 14.47 -7.02
N LEU A 167 0.91 14.24 -5.70
CA LEU A 167 0.48 15.20 -4.67
C LEU A 167 1.66 15.87 -3.96
N ALA A 168 2.74 15.12 -3.74
CA ALA A 168 3.94 15.65 -3.10
C ALA A 168 5.21 14.97 -3.61
N LEU A 169 6.30 15.73 -3.69
CA LEU A 169 7.64 15.24 -3.98
C LEU A 169 8.43 15.09 -2.68
N HIS A 170 9.33 14.11 -2.64
CA HIS A 170 10.35 14.08 -1.61
C HIS A 170 11.42 15.15 -1.86
N PRO A 171 12.12 15.65 -0.81
CA PRO A 171 13.12 16.69 -0.96
C PRO A 171 14.17 16.36 -2.03
N GLY A 172 14.39 17.28 -2.97
CA GLY A 172 15.36 17.13 -4.06
C GLY A 172 14.87 16.32 -5.27
N VAL A 173 13.65 15.80 -5.25
CA VAL A 173 13.04 15.10 -6.39
C VAL A 173 12.28 16.10 -7.27
N THR A 174 12.32 15.91 -8.59
CA THR A 174 11.60 16.76 -9.55
C THR A 174 10.45 16.01 -10.24
N VAL A 175 9.50 16.75 -10.82
CA VAL A 175 8.39 16.17 -11.59
C VAL A 175 8.91 15.41 -12.82
N GLU A 176 9.98 15.88 -13.45
CA GLU A 176 10.60 15.24 -14.61
C GLU A 176 11.13 13.85 -14.26
N GLN A 177 11.73 13.69 -13.08
CA GLN A 177 12.19 12.38 -12.59
C GLN A 177 11.01 11.43 -12.35
N VAL A 178 9.91 11.93 -11.78
CA VAL A 178 8.67 11.16 -11.60
C VAL A 178 8.12 10.67 -12.94
N GLN A 179 8.06 11.53 -13.95
CA GLN A 179 7.57 11.14 -15.28
C GLN A 179 8.51 10.18 -16.00
N ALA A 180 9.84 10.36 -15.87
CA ALA A 180 10.83 9.48 -16.50
C ALA A 180 10.73 8.03 -16.00
N GLU A 181 10.44 7.86 -14.71
CA GLU A 181 10.27 6.57 -14.04
C GLU A 181 8.83 6.01 -14.11
N SER A 182 8.09 6.35 -15.16
CA SER A 182 6.74 5.84 -15.42
C SER A 182 6.52 5.56 -16.92
N GLU A 183 5.79 4.50 -17.24
CA GLU A 183 5.37 4.20 -18.63
C GLU A 183 4.11 4.97 -19.04
N PHE A 184 3.31 5.40 -18.06
CA PHE A 184 2.16 6.27 -18.27
C PHE A 184 2.40 7.67 -17.73
N GLU A 185 1.69 8.65 -18.28
CA GLU A 185 1.64 10.00 -17.73
C GLU A 185 1.00 9.98 -16.33
N ILE A 186 1.77 10.40 -15.33
CA ILE A 186 1.28 10.66 -13.98
C ILE A 186 0.68 12.07 -13.97
N LEU A 187 -0.58 12.22 -13.56
CA LEU A 187 -1.19 13.55 -13.45
C LEU A 187 -0.46 14.37 -12.39
N VAL A 188 -0.39 15.69 -12.55
CA VAL A 188 0.24 16.57 -11.56
C VAL A 188 -0.86 17.38 -10.87
N ALA A 189 -0.86 17.40 -9.54
CA ALA A 189 -1.79 18.24 -8.79
C ALA A 189 -1.51 19.74 -9.07
N PRO A 190 -2.53 20.62 -9.00
CA PRO A 190 -2.33 22.07 -9.15
C PRO A 190 -1.28 22.63 -8.19
N GLU A 191 -1.19 22.05 -7.00
CA GLU A 191 -0.16 22.33 -6.01
C GLU A 191 0.52 21.02 -5.62
N VAL A 192 1.82 20.92 -5.91
CA VAL A 192 2.65 19.77 -5.51
C VAL A 192 3.46 20.17 -4.29
N ALA A 193 3.16 19.56 -3.15
CA ALA A 193 3.87 19.81 -1.91
C ALA A 193 5.28 19.19 -1.91
N ILE A 194 6.12 19.60 -0.97
CA ILE A 194 7.34 18.88 -0.61
C ILE A 194 7.11 18.18 0.73
N THR A 195 7.38 16.88 0.81
CA THR A 195 7.19 16.14 2.06
C THR A 195 8.18 16.61 3.13
N VAL A 196 7.69 16.75 4.36
CA VAL A 196 8.51 17.17 5.50
C VAL A 196 9.41 16.02 5.96
N PRO A 197 10.74 16.22 6.07
CA PRO A 197 11.63 15.22 6.64
C PRO A 197 11.26 14.89 8.10
N PRO A 198 11.45 13.63 8.55
CA PRO A 198 11.18 13.26 9.94
C PRO A 198 11.97 14.12 10.92
N THR A 199 11.32 14.54 12.00
CA THR A 199 11.93 15.29 13.11
C THR A 199 12.95 14.43 13.88
N ALA A 200 13.78 15.07 14.72
CA ALA A 200 14.76 14.33 15.53
C ALA A 200 14.09 13.34 16.50
N GLU A 201 12.95 13.71 17.06
CA GLU A 201 12.14 12.84 17.91
C GLU A 201 11.59 11.64 17.13
N GLU A 202 11.00 11.88 15.95
CA GLU A 202 10.48 10.80 15.11
C GLU A 202 11.59 9.84 14.65
N ARG A 203 12.77 10.36 14.29
CA ARG A 203 13.93 9.51 13.96
C ARG A 203 14.34 8.64 15.15
N THR A 204 14.37 9.21 16.35
CA THR A 204 14.69 8.47 17.58
C THR A 204 13.66 7.35 17.82
N LEU A 205 12.36 7.65 17.69
CA LEU A 205 11.30 6.65 17.81
C LEU A 205 11.38 5.57 16.73
N LEU A 206 11.71 5.94 15.49
CA LEU A 206 11.89 5.00 14.38
C LEU A 206 13.01 4.00 14.67
N HIS A 207 14.17 4.45 15.14
CA HIS A 207 15.27 3.55 15.52
C HIS A 207 14.93 2.68 16.75
N GLN A 208 14.08 3.15 17.67
CA GLN A 208 13.57 2.30 18.76
C GLN A 208 12.58 1.24 18.28
N ILE A 209 11.78 1.55 17.25
CA ILE A 209 10.82 0.61 16.64
C ILE A 209 11.55 -0.44 15.79
N ASP A 210 12.59 0.00 15.07
CA ASP A 210 13.41 -0.82 14.17
C ASP A 210 14.89 -0.82 14.59
N PRO A 211 15.22 -1.41 15.74
CA PRO A 211 16.60 -1.41 16.26
C PRO A 211 17.58 -2.19 15.37
N MET A 212 17.06 -3.04 14.47
CA MET A 212 17.86 -3.82 13.53
C MET A 212 18.06 -3.10 12.19
N GLY A 213 17.39 -1.97 11.96
CA GLY A 213 17.48 -1.21 10.71
C GLY A 213 16.94 -1.96 9.50
N MET A 214 15.92 -2.80 9.68
CA MET A 214 15.33 -3.60 8.59
C MET A 214 14.62 -2.72 7.55
N ALA A 215 13.95 -1.66 8.00
CA ALA A 215 13.21 -0.72 7.17
C ALA A 215 13.89 0.65 7.10
N VAL A 216 14.39 1.16 8.23
CA VAL A 216 14.96 2.52 8.29
C VAL A 216 16.46 2.58 8.00
N GLY A 217 17.11 1.42 7.85
CA GLY A 217 18.57 1.33 7.74
C GLY A 217 19.27 1.50 9.09
N LYS A 218 20.60 1.32 9.09
CA LYS A 218 21.45 1.61 10.24
C LYS A 218 21.89 3.06 10.25
#